data_AF-A0A3D2UWI7-F1
#
_entry.id   AF-A0A3D2UWI7-F1
#
_cell.length_a   1.000
_cell.length_b   1.000
_cell.length_c   1.000
_cell.angle_alpha   90.00
_cell.angle_beta   90.00
_cell.angle_gamma   90.00
#
_symmetry.space_group_name_H-M   'P 1'
#
loop_
_entity.id
_entity.type
_entity.pdbx_description
1 polymer ?
#
loop_
_entity_poly.entity_id
_entity_poly.type
_entity_poly.pdbx_seq_one_letter_code
_entity_poly.pdbx_strand_id
1 'polypeptide(L)' 'MADEDRFKDNENGTLTDTKYNLTWTREDSYQMRNKWCSWKGANNYINWLNEQKFAGFDDWRLPKSQECRNLYDH' A
#
# COMPACT_ATOMS: atom_id res chain seq x y z
N MET A 1 10.78 3.31 -20.44
CA MET A 1 11.90 4.08 -19.85
C MET A 1 11.36 5.40 -19.31
N ALA A 2 10.37 5.37 -18.41
CA ALA A 2 9.96 6.54 -17.64
C ALA A 2 9.03 6.10 -16.50
N ASP A 3 9.47 5.13 -15.71
CA ASP A 3 8.62 4.47 -14.71
C ASP A 3 9.22 4.56 -13.30
N GLU A 4 10.46 5.07 -13.19
CA GLU A 4 11.23 5.22 -11.95
C GLU A 4 10.78 6.40 -11.05
N ASP A 5 10.01 7.38 -11.55
CA ASP A 5 9.53 8.53 -10.74
C ASP A 5 8.04 8.43 -10.35
N ARG A 6 7.38 7.29 -10.63
CA ARG A 6 5.98 7.14 -10.22
C ARG A 6 5.85 6.94 -8.73
N PHE A 7 6.72 6.14 -8.12
CA PHE A 7 6.67 5.84 -6.70
C PHE A 7 7.76 6.63 -5.98
N LYS A 8 7.35 7.68 -5.28
CA LYS A 8 8.24 8.40 -4.37
C LYS A 8 8.20 7.75 -3.02
N ASP A 9 9.32 7.21 -2.57
CA ASP A 9 9.40 6.77 -1.19
C ASP A 9 9.36 7.98 -0.26
N ASN A 10 8.49 7.90 0.75
CA ASN A 10 8.29 8.99 1.69
C ASN A 10 9.20 8.83 2.93
N GLU A 11 10.21 7.96 2.86
CA GLU A 11 11.13 7.52 3.94
C GLU A 11 10.46 7.06 5.24
N ASN A 12 9.13 7.01 5.29
CA ASN A 12 8.31 6.67 6.46
C ASN A 12 7.75 5.24 6.40
N GLY A 13 8.27 4.42 5.48
CA GLY A 13 7.73 3.09 5.19
C GLY A 13 6.53 3.12 4.24
N THR A 14 6.30 4.24 3.55
CA THR A 14 5.25 4.39 2.54
C THR A 14 5.83 4.86 1.20
N LEU A 15 5.12 4.53 0.13
CA LEU A 15 5.42 4.86 -1.25
C LEU A 15 4.25 5.69 -1.80
N THR A 16 4.49 6.93 -2.20
CA THR A 16 3.49 7.78 -2.83
C THR A 16 3.55 7.62 -4.34
N ASP A 17 2.48 7.11 -4.95
CA ASP A 17 2.30 7.09 -6.39
C ASP A 17 1.83 8.47 -6.89
N THR A 18 2.68 9.17 -7.64
CA THR A 18 2.45 10.53 -8.15
C THR A 18 1.41 10.57 -9.29
N LYS A 19 1.11 9.42 -9.92
CA LYS A 19 0.23 9.34 -11.09
C LYS A 19 -1.24 9.15 -10.73
N TYR A 20 -1.54 8.46 -9.64
CA TYR A 20 -2.86 8.29 -9.06
C TYR A 20 -3.03 9.11 -7.77
N ASN A 21 -1.97 9.76 -7.30
CA ASN A 21 -1.93 10.50 -6.04
C ASN A 21 -2.36 9.61 -4.85
N LEU A 22 -1.88 8.37 -4.87
CA LEU A 22 -2.20 7.33 -3.88
C LEU A 22 -0.97 7.01 -3.06
N THR A 23 -1.13 6.77 -1.77
CA THR A 23 -0.06 6.30 -0.90
C THR A 23 -0.21 4.81 -0.63
N TRP A 24 0.88 4.08 -0.81
CA TRP A 24 1.01 2.64 -0.64
C TRP A 24 1.93 2.36 0.55
N THR A 25 1.71 1.25 1.25
CA THR A 25 2.68 0.78 2.25
C THR A 25 3.84 0.12 1.53
N ARG A 26 5.08 0.39 1.94
CA ARG A 26 6.28 -0.24 1.35
C ARG A 26 6.33 -1.74 1.62
N GLU A 27 5.78 -2.15 2.76
CA GLU A 27 5.71 -3.54 3.18
C GLU A 27 4.29 -4.06 3.04
N ASP A 28 4.14 -5.16 2.31
CA ASP A 28 2.88 -5.88 2.24
C ASP A 28 2.64 -6.70 3.50
N SER A 29 1.36 -6.96 3.80
CA SER A 29 0.95 -7.90 4.84
C SER A 29 1.58 -9.29 4.65
N TYR A 30 1.97 -9.62 3.40
CA TYR A 30 2.67 -10.85 3.06
C TYR A 30 4.11 -10.87 3.57
N GLN A 31 4.85 -9.75 3.44
CA GLN A 31 6.23 -9.65 3.93
C GLN A 31 6.28 -9.71 5.45
N MET A 32 5.32 -9.09 6.14
CA MET A 32 5.23 -9.14 7.61
C MET A 32 4.79 -10.51 8.15
N ARG A 33 3.87 -11.23 7.49
CA ARG A 33 3.29 -12.48 8.05
C ARG A 33 3.77 -13.76 7.38
N ASN A 34 4.58 -13.67 6.34
CA ASN A 34 5.06 -14.80 5.51
C ASN A 34 3.92 -15.77 5.14
N LYS A 35 2.70 -15.24 5.02
CA LYS A 35 1.46 -15.98 4.79
C LYS A 35 0.53 -15.11 3.95
N TRP A 36 -0.12 -15.75 2.99
CA TRP A 36 -1.22 -15.16 2.24
C TRP A 36 -2.32 -14.73 3.22
N CYS A 37 -2.53 -13.41 3.33
CA CYS A 37 -3.66 -12.89 4.08
C CYS A 37 -4.93 -13.11 3.25
N SER A 38 -5.91 -13.83 3.78
CA SER A 38 -7.26 -13.80 3.23
C SER A 38 -7.78 -12.36 3.25
N TRP A 39 -8.78 -12.06 2.41
CA TRP A 39 -9.42 -10.74 2.34
C TRP A 39 -9.79 -10.17 3.72
N LYS A 40 -10.29 -11.02 4.62
CA LYS A 40 -10.59 -10.67 6.02
C LYS A 40 -9.37 -10.25 6.83
N GLY A 41 -8.22 -10.90 6.62
CA GLY A 41 -6.95 -10.54 7.26
C GLY A 41 -6.39 -9.23 6.72
N ALA A 42 -6.59 -8.96 5.43
CA ALA A 42 -6.21 -7.69 4.81
C ALA A 42 -7.08 -6.53 5.36
N ASN A 43 -8.39 -6.73 5.50
CA ASN A 43 -9.27 -5.73 6.12
C ASN A 43 -8.88 -5.43 7.57
N ASN A 44 -8.51 -6.46 8.34
CA ASN A 44 -8.05 -6.27 9.72
C ASN A 44 -6.72 -5.50 9.79
N TYR A 45 -5.82 -5.75 8.84
CA TYR A 45 -4.54 -5.04 8.74
C TYR A 45 -4.75 -3.55 8.43
N ILE A 46 -5.66 -3.24 7.50
CA ILE A 46 -6.06 -1.86 7.20
C ILE A 46 -6.64 -1.16 8.43
N ASN A 47 -7.55 -1.82 9.18
CA ASN A 47 -8.12 -1.24 10.40
C ASN A 47 -7.02 -0.91 11.42
N TRP A 48 -6.09 -1.84 11.61
CA TRP A 48 -4.96 -1.64 12.50
C TRP A 48 -4.05 -0.48 12.05
N LEU A 49 -3.76 -0.35 10.75
CA LEU A 49 -2.99 0.78 10.21
C LEU A 49 -3.69 2.13 10.47
N ASN A 50 -5.02 2.17 10.31
CA ASN A 50 -5.82 3.36 10.58
C ASN A 50 -5.81 3.73 12.07
N GLU A 51 -5.92 2.75 12.96
CA GLU A 51 -5.81 2.97 14.40
C GLU A 51 -4.42 3.49 14.82
N GLN A 52 -3.36 2.97 14.17
CA GLN A 52 -1.98 3.42 14.40
C GLN A 52 -1.64 4.74 13.71
N LYS A 53 -2.52 5.28 12.85
CA LYS A 53 -2.26 6.42 11.98
C LYS A 53 -0.93 6.29 11.25
N PHE A 54 -0.71 5.12 10.63
CA PHE A 54 0.58 4.79 10.03
C PHE A 54 0.97 5.83 8.97
N ALA A 55 2.21 6.32 9.04
CA ALA A 55 2.73 7.43 8.24
C ALA A 55 1.89 8.73 8.28
N GLY A 56 1.12 8.94 9.35
CA GLY A 56 0.24 10.10 9.51
C GLY A 56 -1.10 9.99 8.77
N PHE A 57 -1.41 8.84 8.18
CA PHE A 57 -2.67 8.59 7.48
C PHE A 57 -3.57 7.66 8.29
N ASP A 58 -4.86 8.00 8.36
CA ASP A 58 -5.92 7.19 8.98
C ASP A 58 -7.01 6.73 7.99
N ASP A 59 -6.79 6.94 6.69
CA ASP A 59 -7.69 6.53 5.59
C ASP A 59 -7.08 5.43 4.70
N TRP A 60 -6.34 4.50 5.31
CA TRP A 60 -5.87 3.30 4.63
C TRP A 60 -7.06 2.47 4.18
N ARG A 61 -6.98 1.96 2.96
CA ARG A 61 -7.98 1.08 2.35
C ARG A 61 -7.32 0.00 1.53
N LEU A 62 -8.06 -1.08 1.26
CA LEU A 62 -7.57 -2.10 0.34
C LEU A 62 -7.60 -1.58 -1.11
N PRO A 63 -6.55 -1.86 -1.89
CA PRO A 63 -6.51 -1.50 -3.29
C PRO A 63 -7.49 -2.33 -4.11
N LYS A 64 -8.07 -1.70 -5.13
CA LYS A 64 -8.93 -2.37 -6.10
C LYS A 64 -8.09 -3.22 -7.04
N SER A 65 -8.70 -4.27 -7.60
CA SER A 65 -8.01 -5.17 -8.55
C SER A 65 -7.35 -4.44 -9.72
N GLN A 66 -7.96 -3.34 -10.18
CA GLN A 66 -7.42 -2.50 -11.24
C GLN A 66 -6.19 -1.68 -10.80
N GLU A 67 -6.16 -1.19 -9.56
CA GLU A 67 -5.00 -0.51 -8.99
C GLU A 67 -3.85 -1.51 -8.78
N CYS A 68 -4.13 -2.70 -8.25
CA CYS A 68 -3.15 -3.79 -8.17
C CYS A 68 -2.58 -4.18 -9.53
N ARG A 69 -3.43 -4.23 -10.57
CA ARG A 69 -2.99 -4.52 -11.93
C ARG A 69 -2.05 -3.41 -12.43
N ASN A 70 -2.39 -2.15 -12.17
CA ASN A 70 -1.53 -1.01 -12.53
C ASN A 70 -0.18 -0.99 -11.79
N LEU A 71 -0.10 -1.57 -10.58
CA LEU A 71 1.16 -1.74 -9.86
C LEU A 71 2.06 -2.81 -10.48
N TYR A 72 1.46 -3.87 -11.06
CA TYR A 72 2.20 -4.99 -11.65
C TYR A 72 2.56 -4.78 -13.13
N ASP A 73 1.78 -3.98 -13.85
CA ASP A 73 1.94 -3.72 -15.29
C ASP A 73 3.03 -2.67 -15.61
N HIS A 74 3.93 -2.36 -14.66
CA HIS A 74 5.06 -1.43 -14.80
C HIS A 74 6.39 -2.17 -14.75
#